data_AF-A0A699ZBB4-F1
#
_entry.id   AF-A0A699ZBB4-F1
#
_cell.length_a   1.000
_cell.length_b   1.000
_cell.length_c   1.000
_cell.angle_alpha   90.00
_cell.angle_beta   90.00
_cell.angle_gamma   90.00
#
_symmetry.space_group_name_H-M   'P 1'
#
loop_
_entity.id
_entity.type
_entity.pdbx_description
1 polymer ?
#
loop_
_entity_poly.entity_id
_entity_poly.type
_entity_poly.pdbx_seq_one_letter_code
_entity_poly.pdbx_strand_id
1 'polypeptide(L)'
;MPPQAGLAVLSKEEMAEKRAATKAAQDALREERDAVKAAEAELTSWRTSLTAEQMQAEAAALTSKLADLQRRLEPLKTGAVLVSAADKAAAEKALATNLEHWRKRRSIFKNIWSTMSESIEGRKEAEVFEEMGVDTDEAVGADLKGLEGLAGAKRRRF
;
A
#
# COMPACT_ATOMS: atom_id res chain seq x y z
N MET A 1 70.82 30.32 13.23
CA MET A 1 71.22 29.25 12.31
C MET A 1 72.26 28.38 13.01
N PRO A 2 72.21 27.04 12.87
CA PRO A 2 73.28 26.19 13.38
C PRO A 2 74.63 26.57 12.73
N PRO A 3 75.75 26.50 13.47
CA PRO A 3 77.07 26.83 12.92
C PRO A 3 77.41 25.90 11.76
N GLN A 4 77.77 26.47 10.60
CA GLN A 4 78.13 25.71 9.39
C GLN A 4 79.61 25.32 9.31
N ALA A 5 80.42 25.73 10.30
CA ALA A 5 81.83 25.41 10.36
C ALA A 5 82.03 23.90 10.57
N GLY A 6 82.66 23.23 9.60
CA GLY A 6 82.96 21.78 9.64
C GLY A 6 82.09 20.92 8.72
N LEU A 7 81.11 21.49 8.01
CA LEU A 7 80.34 20.75 7.01
C LEU A 7 81.10 20.67 5.68
N ALA A 8 81.16 19.48 5.09
CA ALA A 8 81.74 19.29 3.77
C ALA A 8 80.94 20.06 2.72
N VAL A 9 81.60 21.01 2.04
CA VAL A 9 81.03 21.71 0.88
C VAL A 9 81.08 20.73 -0.29
N LEU A 10 79.92 20.21 -0.66
CA LEU A 10 79.77 19.29 -1.79
C LEU A 10 80.24 19.97 -3.08
N SER A 11 80.91 19.19 -3.93
CA SER A 11 81.29 19.67 -5.26
C SER A 11 80.05 19.99 -6.10
N LYS A 12 80.21 20.80 -7.15
CA LYS A 12 79.08 21.11 -8.06
C LYS A 12 78.48 19.84 -8.69
N GLU A 13 79.31 18.83 -8.95
CA GLU A 13 78.89 17.52 -9.48
C GLU A 13 78.12 16.73 -8.42
N GLU A 14 78.62 16.62 -7.19
CA GLU A 14 77.93 15.89 -6.11
C GLU A 14 76.59 16.54 -5.74
N MET A 15 76.50 17.88 -5.81
CA MET A 15 75.24 18.61 -5.62
C MET A 15 74.25 18.34 -6.76
N ALA A 16 74.73 18.27 -8.01
CA ALA A 16 73.88 17.94 -9.15
C ALA A 16 73.36 16.50 -9.06
N GLU A 17 74.22 15.56 -8.68
CA GLU A 17 73.88 14.15 -8.49
C GLU A 17 72.85 13.96 -7.36
N LYS A 18 73.07 14.59 -6.19
CA LYS A 18 72.11 14.53 -5.08
C LYS A 18 70.78 15.19 -5.41
N ARG A 19 70.78 16.29 -6.17
CA ARG A 19 69.53 16.92 -6.65
C ARG A 19 68.79 16.01 -7.64
N ALA A 20 69.50 15.34 -8.54
CA ALA A 20 68.94 14.37 -9.46
C ALA A 20 68.33 13.18 -8.71
N ALA A 21 69.05 12.61 -7.74
CA ALA A 21 68.57 11.52 -6.89
C ALA A 21 67.35 11.92 -6.06
N THR A 22 67.35 13.13 -5.47
CA THR A 22 66.20 13.65 -4.71
C THR A 22 64.98 13.84 -5.61
N LYS A 23 65.18 14.36 -6.83
CA LYS A 23 64.10 14.53 -7.80
C LYS A 23 63.54 13.17 -8.24
N ALA A 24 64.40 12.20 -8.57
CA ALA A 24 63.97 10.85 -8.92
C ALA A 24 63.18 10.17 -7.79
N ALA A 25 63.63 10.32 -6.53
CA ALA A 25 62.92 9.81 -5.37
C ALA A 25 61.56 10.51 -5.15
N GLN A 26 61.46 11.82 -5.41
CA GLN A 26 60.20 12.56 -5.34
C GLN A 26 59.22 12.14 -6.44
N ASP A 27 59.71 11.91 -7.65
CA ASP A 27 58.91 11.45 -8.79
C ASP A 27 58.39 10.03 -8.54
N ALA A 28 59.24 9.11 -8.07
CA ALA A 28 58.83 7.75 -7.70
C ALA A 28 57.82 7.74 -6.54
N LEU A 29 58.01 8.59 -5.52
CA LEU A 29 57.05 8.71 -4.41
C LEU A 29 55.69 9.23 -4.87
N ARG A 30 55.68 10.12 -5.88
CA ARG A 30 54.45 10.64 -6.46
C ARG A 30 53.72 9.56 -7.25
N GLU A 31 54.42 8.81 -8.09
CA GLU A 31 53.83 7.70 -8.84
C GLU A 31 53.21 6.66 -7.91
N GLU A 32 53.94 6.25 -6.86
CA GLU A 32 53.43 5.26 -5.92
C GLU A 32 52.21 5.76 -5.13
N ARG A 33 52.19 7.04 -4.77
CA ARG A 33 51.01 7.66 -4.13
C ARG A 33 49.80 7.69 -5.06
N ASP A 34 50.00 7.96 -6.34
CA ASP A 34 48.92 7.98 -7.32
C ASP A 34 48.41 6.55 -7.59
N ALA A 35 49.29 5.55 -7.61
CA ALA A 35 48.93 4.13 -7.70
C ALA A 35 48.13 3.65 -6.48
N VAL A 36 48.55 4.02 -5.26
CA VAL A 36 47.81 3.69 -4.02
C VAL A 36 46.42 4.32 -4.05
N LYS A 37 46.28 5.59 -4.44
CA LYS A 37 44.97 6.22 -4.55
C LYS A 37 44.05 5.54 -5.56
N ALA A 38 44.58 5.11 -6.70
CA ALA A 38 43.82 4.37 -7.69
C ALA A 38 43.32 3.02 -7.13
N ALA A 39 44.21 2.28 -6.46
CA ALA A 39 43.87 1.02 -5.82
C ALA A 39 42.85 1.19 -4.67
N GLU A 40 42.95 2.24 -3.87
CA GLU A 40 41.96 2.57 -2.83
C GLU A 40 40.59 2.92 -3.40
N ALA A 41 40.56 3.65 -4.53
CA ALA A 41 39.31 3.97 -5.24
C ALA A 41 38.64 2.71 -5.79
N GLU A 42 39.41 1.79 -6.38
CA GLU A 42 38.91 0.49 -6.81
C GLU A 42 38.42 -0.34 -5.61
N LEU A 43 39.21 -0.48 -4.55
CA LEU A 43 38.82 -1.22 -3.35
C LEU A 43 37.50 -0.69 -2.76
N THR A 44 37.33 0.63 -2.76
CA THR A 44 36.10 1.27 -2.29
C THR A 44 34.93 0.92 -3.20
N SER A 45 35.11 0.97 -4.53
CA SER A 45 34.06 0.61 -5.48
C SER A 45 33.62 -0.85 -5.30
N TRP A 46 34.56 -1.78 -5.16
CA TRP A 46 34.31 -3.20 -4.88
C TRP A 46 33.64 -3.46 -3.52
N ARG A 47 33.91 -2.65 -2.50
CA ARG A 47 33.26 -2.76 -1.18
C ARG A 47 31.84 -2.21 -1.18
N THR A 48 31.57 -1.21 -2.02
CA THR A 48 30.25 -0.59 -2.13
C THR A 48 29.33 -1.30 -3.11
N SER A 49 29.88 -2.11 -4.02
CA SER A 49 29.08 -3.00 -4.85
C SER A 49 28.64 -4.23 -4.04
N LEU A 50 27.40 -4.69 -4.28
CA LEU A 50 26.98 -5.98 -3.73
C LEU A 50 27.93 -7.06 -4.24
N THR A 51 28.32 -7.97 -3.36
CA THR A 51 29.03 -9.18 -3.80
C THR A 51 28.09 -10.04 -4.65
N ALA A 52 28.65 -10.87 -5.54
CA ALA A 52 27.86 -11.78 -6.38
C ALA A 52 26.93 -12.67 -5.54
N GLU A 53 27.38 -13.10 -4.35
CA GLU A 53 26.61 -13.89 -3.39
C GLU A 53 25.42 -13.11 -2.82
N GLN A 54 25.62 -11.83 -2.46
CA GLN A 54 24.54 -10.96 -2.00
C GLN A 54 23.51 -10.72 -3.10
N MET A 55 23.95 -10.50 -4.34
CA MET A 55 23.05 -10.34 -5.49
C MET A 55 22.20 -11.60 -5.72
N GLN A 56 22.82 -12.79 -5.60
CA GLN A 56 22.10 -14.06 -5.72
C GLN A 56 21.09 -14.25 -4.59
N ALA A 57 21.44 -13.90 -3.36
CA ALA A 57 20.53 -13.98 -2.21
C ALA A 57 19.33 -13.03 -2.37
N GLU A 58 19.56 -11.79 -2.81
CA GLU A 58 18.48 -10.83 -3.08
C GLU A 58 17.59 -11.27 -4.24
N ALA A 59 18.18 -11.79 -5.32
CA ALA A 59 17.44 -12.34 -6.44
C ALA A 59 16.52 -13.49 -5.99
N ALA A 60 17.05 -14.45 -5.21
CA ALA A 60 16.28 -15.55 -4.67
C ALA A 60 15.12 -15.07 -3.77
N ALA A 61 15.38 -14.09 -2.90
CA ALA A 61 14.37 -13.48 -2.04
C ALA A 61 13.27 -12.79 -2.84
N LEU A 62 13.63 -12.06 -3.90
CA LEU A 62 12.68 -11.39 -4.80
C LEU A 62 11.86 -12.40 -5.61
N THR A 63 12.48 -13.47 -6.10
CA THR A 63 11.77 -14.55 -6.81
C THR A 63 10.75 -15.24 -5.90
N SER A 64 11.12 -15.51 -4.64
CA SER A 64 10.17 -16.07 -3.65
C SER A 64 8.99 -15.13 -3.40
N LYS A 65 9.25 -13.83 -3.22
CA LYS A 65 8.20 -12.82 -3.04
C LYS A 65 7.28 -12.73 -4.26
N LEU A 66 7.83 -12.79 -5.47
CA LEU A 66 7.04 -12.81 -6.70
C LEU A 66 6.14 -14.04 -6.78
N ALA A 67 6.66 -15.23 -6.45
CA ALA A 67 5.86 -16.46 -6.43
C ALA A 67 4.71 -16.37 -5.42
N ASP A 68 4.96 -15.83 -4.22
CA ASP A 68 3.92 -15.62 -3.20
C ASP A 68 2.84 -14.63 -3.64
N LEU A 69 3.25 -13.51 -4.25
CA LEU A 69 2.32 -12.52 -4.78
C LEU A 69 1.49 -13.10 -5.93
N GLN A 70 2.11 -13.85 -6.84
CA GLN A 70 1.40 -14.56 -7.92
C GLN A 70 0.39 -15.56 -7.36
N ARG A 71 0.77 -16.37 -6.37
CA ARG A 71 -0.14 -17.32 -5.70
C ARG A 71 -1.36 -16.62 -5.08
N ARG A 72 -1.18 -15.44 -4.49
CA ARG A 72 -2.28 -14.64 -3.91
C ARG A 72 -3.14 -13.97 -4.97
N LEU A 73 -2.55 -13.65 -6.11
CA LEU A 73 -3.17 -12.90 -7.18
C LEU A 73 -3.95 -13.79 -8.15
N GLU A 74 -3.53 -15.04 -8.37
CA GLU A 74 -4.26 -16.03 -9.15
C GLU A 74 -5.74 -16.19 -8.73
N PRO A 75 -6.10 -16.46 -7.46
CA PRO A 75 -7.50 -16.61 -7.06
C PRO A 75 -8.33 -15.32 -7.20
N LEU A 76 -7.67 -14.16 -7.16
CA LEU A 76 -8.29 -12.85 -7.38
C LEU A 76 -8.52 -12.58 -8.88
N LYS A 77 -7.58 -12.99 -9.74
CA LYS A 77 -7.63 -12.87 -11.20
C LYS A 77 -8.62 -13.84 -11.83
N THR A 78 -8.63 -15.10 -11.38
CA THR A 78 -9.62 -16.09 -11.81
C THR A 78 -11.01 -15.72 -11.36
N GLY A 79 -11.15 -14.69 -10.53
CA GLY A 79 -12.42 -14.22 -10.02
C GLY A 79 -13.08 -15.36 -9.28
N ALA A 80 -12.72 -15.56 -8.01
CA ALA A 80 -13.71 -16.07 -7.07
C ALA A 80 -14.85 -15.02 -7.00
N VAL A 81 -15.65 -14.98 -8.06
CA VAL A 81 -16.94 -14.31 -8.12
C VAL A 81 -17.82 -15.16 -7.22
N LEU A 82 -17.73 -14.89 -5.92
CA LEU A 82 -18.50 -15.55 -4.86
C LEU A 82 -20.02 -15.48 -5.13
N VAL A 83 -20.45 -14.54 -5.98
CA VAL A 83 -21.84 -14.33 -6.38
C VAL A 83 -21.89 -14.15 -7.89
N SER A 84 -22.47 -15.09 -8.63
CA SER A 84 -22.57 -15.00 -10.08
C SER A 84 -23.38 -13.77 -10.49
N ALA A 85 -23.19 -13.30 -11.73
CA ALA A 85 -24.01 -12.19 -12.26
C ALA A 85 -25.51 -12.52 -12.24
N ALA A 86 -25.86 -13.80 -12.42
CA ALA A 86 -27.23 -14.29 -12.32
C ALA A 86 -27.77 -14.22 -10.88
N ASP A 87 -26.98 -14.68 -9.90
CA ASP A 87 -27.37 -14.64 -8.48
C ASP A 87 -27.56 -13.19 -8.01
N LYS A 88 -26.68 -12.30 -8.45
CA LYS A 88 -26.79 -10.87 -8.16
C LYS A 88 -28.06 -10.27 -8.76
N ALA A 89 -28.36 -10.56 -10.03
CA ALA A 89 -29.57 -10.07 -10.68
C ALA A 89 -30.84 -10.63 -10.03
N ALA A 90 -30.82 -11.89 -9.60
CA ALA A 90 -31.91 -12.51 -8.86
C ALA A 90 -32.13 -11.83 -7.50
N ALA A 91 -31.06 -11.55 -6.76
CA ALA A 91 -31.13 -10.83 -5.49
C ALA A 91 -31.63 -9.39 -5.64
N GLU A 92 -31.15 -8.65 -6.65
CA GLU A 92 -31.63 -7.29 -6.96
C GLU A 92 -33.12 -7.29 -7.33
N LYS A 93 -33.57 -8.26 -8.13
CA LYS A 93 -35.00 -8.43 -8.47
C LYS A 93 -35.84 -8.77 -7.24
N ALA A 94 -35.38 -9.70 -6.41
CA ALA A 94 -36.08 -10.09 -5.19
C ALA A 94 -36.22 -8.91 -4.22
N LEU A 95 -35.16 -8.11 -4.04
CA LEU A 95 -35.21 -6.88 -3.25
C LEU A 95 -36.25 -5.90 -3.80
N ALA A 96 -36.24 -5.63 -5.10
CA ALA A 96 -37.19 -4.71 -5.73
C ALA A 96 -38.65 -5.17 -5.55
N THR A 97 -38.93 -6.45 -5.81
CA THR A 97 -40.27 -7.03 -5.64
C THR A 97 -40.73 -7.00 -4.19
N ASN A 98 -39.87 -7.38 -3.24
CA ASN A 98 -40.23 -7.38 -1.82
C ASN A 98 -40.46 -5.96 -1.28
N LEU A 99 -39.68 -4.97 -1.72
CA LEU A 99 -39.92 -3.56 -1.38
C LEU A 99 -41.26 -3.08 -1.93
N GLU A 100 -41.62 -3.45 -3.15
CA GLU A 100 -42.93 -3.13 -3.71
C GLU A 100 -44.08 -3.78 -2.91
N HIS A 101 -43.94 -5.06 -2.57
CA HIS A 101 -44.91 -5.77 -1.75
C HIS A 101 -45.06 -5.14 -0.37
N TRP A 102 -43.94 -4.77 0.27
CA TRP A 102 -43.94 -4.10 1.57
C TRP A 102 -44.71 -2.77 1.49
N ARG A 103 -44.41 -1.90 0.52
CA ARG A 103 -45.12 -0.62 0.35
C ARG A 103 -46.62 -0.80 0.15
N LYS A 104 -47.02 -1.76 -0.70
CA LYS A 104 -48.44 -2.05 -0.94
C LYS A 104 -49.15 -2.50 0.34
N ARG A 105 -48.57 -3.47 1.05
CA ARG A 105 -49.15 -4.02 2.28
C ARG A 105 -49.19 -2.98 3.40
N ARG A 106 -48.13 -2.21 3.59
CA ARG A 106 -48.08 -1.10 4.56
C ARG A 106 -49.13 -0.03 4.24
N SER A 107 -49.31 0.31 2.97
CA SER A 107 -50.36 1.25 2.54
C SER A 107 -51.77 0.73 2.83
N ILE A 108 -52.05 -0.53 2.48
CA ILE A 108 -53.34 -1.18 2.77
C ILE A 108 -53.61 -1.19 4.28
N PHE A 109 -52.62 -1.61 5.07
CA PHE A 109 -52.74 -1.61 6.53
C PHE A 109 -53.06 -0.21 7.07
N LYS A 110 -52.33 0.82 6.65
CA LYS A 110 -52.58 2.21 7.07
C LYS A 110 -53.97 2.70 6.68
N ASN A 111 -54.46 2.34 5.51
CA ASN A 111 -55.81 2.74 5.07
C ASN A 111 -56.90 2.06 5.91
N ILE A 112 -56.77 0.77 6.21
CA ILE A 112 -57.70 0.06 7.09
C ILE A 112 -57.64 0.65 8.49
N TRP A 113 -56.42 0.85 9.00
CA TRP A 113 -56.18 1.43 10.30
C TRP A 113 -56.77 2.82 10.44
N SER A 114 -56.61 3.71 9.45
CA SER A 114 -57.20 5.06 9.50
C SER A 114 -58.72 4.97 9.66
N THR A 115 -59.39 4.13 8.88
CA THR A 115 -60.84 3.94 8.96
C THR A 115 -61.29 3.36 10.31
N MET A 116 -60.52 2.44 10.90
CA MET A 116 -60.84 1.87 12.21
C MET A 116 -60.55 2.83 13.36
N SER A 117 -59.41 3.53 13.31
CA SER A 117 -58.92 4.44 14.35
C SER A 117 -59.81 5.66 14.53
N GLU A 118 -60.52 6.10 13.48
CA GLU A 118 -61.55 7.15 13.57
C GLU A 118 -62.66 6.80 14.58
N SER A 119 -62.89 5.51 14.85
CA SER A 119 -63.88 5.04 15.83
C SER A 119 -63.28 4.82 17.24
N ILE A 120 -61.96 4.91 17.38
CA ILE A 120 -61.23 4.66 18.63
C ILE A 120 -60.80 6.02 19.20
N GLU A 121 -61.73 6.71 19.86
CA GLU A 121 -61.42 7.97 20.53
C GLU A 121 -60.58 7.76 21.80
N GLY A 122 -59.57 8.61 22.00
CA GLY A 122 -58.90 8.79 23.29
C GLY A 122 -57.70 7.87 23.60
N ARG A 123 -57.27 6.99 22.69
CA ARG A 123 -56.06 6.16 22.86
C ARG A 123 -54.97 6.54 21.88
N LYS A 124 -53.69 6.45 22.30
CA LYS A 124 -52.55 6.68 21.42
C LYS A 124 -52.34 5.46 20.52
N GLU A 125 -52.10 5.68 19.23
CA GLU A 125 -51.84 4.63 18.24
C GLU A 125 -50.76 3.63 18.70
N ALA A 126 -49.67 4.13 19.30
CA ALA A 126 -48.59 3.29 19.81
C ALA A 126 -49.04 2.29 20.90
N GLU A 127 -49.92 2.70 21.81
CA GLU A 127 -50.43 1.82 22.88
C GLU A 127 -51.33 0.73 22.31
N VAL A 128 -52.13 1.07 21.29
CA VAL A 128 -53.01 0.09 20.63
C VAL A 128 -52.20 -0.88 19.76
N PHE A 129 -51.14 -0.41 19.11
CA PHE A 129 -50.23 -1.26 18.35
C PHE A 129 -49.46 -2.24 19.26
N GLU A 130 -49.00 -1.79 20.42
CA GLU A 130 -48.34 -2.65 21.41
C GLU A 130 -49.29 -3.75 21.92
N GLU A 131 -50.54 -3.41 22.26
CA GLU A 131 -51.56 -4.39 22.68
C GLU A 131 -51.94 -5.38 21.57
N MET A 132 -51.97 -4.92 20.32
CA MET A 132 -52.24 -5.78 19.16
C MET A 132 -51.01 -6.58 18.70
N GLY A 133 -49.83 -6.35 19.29
CA GLY A 133 -48.58 -6.99 18.87
C GLY A 133 -48.10 -6.55 17.48
N VAL A 134 -48.37 -5.30 17.10
CA VAL A 134 -47.94 -4.71 15.83
C VAL A 134 -46.59 -4.02 16.02
N ASP A 135 -45.54 -4.60 15.45
CA ASP A 135 -44.22 -3.98 15.40
C ASP A 135 -44.11 -3.02 14.21
N THR A 136 -43.77 -1.76 14.47
CA THR A 136 -43.52 -0.77 13.41
C THR A 136 -42.11 -0.90 12.84
N ASP A 137 -41.91 -0.39 11.62
CA ASP A 137 -40.58 -0.32 10.98
C ASP A 137 -39.55 0.31 11.92
N GLU A 138 -39.94 1.37 12.63
CA GLU A 138 -39.09 2.09 13.57
C GLU A 138 -38.78 1.28 14.84
N ALA A 139 -39.74 0.49 15.34
CA ALA A 139 -39.58 -0.35 16.53
C ALA A 139 -38.58 -1.49 16.32
N VAL A 140 -38.53 -2.06 15.11
CA VAL A 140 -37.57 -3.13 14.74
C VAL A 140 -36.28 -2.60 14.11
N GLY A 141 -36.13 -1.28 13.99
CA GLY A 141 -34.96 -0.65 13.37
C GLY A 141 -34.84 -0.90 11.86
N ALA A 142 -35.96 -1.14 11.16
CA ALA A 142 -35.98 -1.32 9.71
C ALA A 142 -35.79 0.02 8.99
N ASP A 143 -34.68 0.16 8.25
CA ASP A 143 -34.42 1.32 7.39
C ASP A 143 -34.87 1.07 5.95
N LEU A 144 -36.14 1.35 5.68
CA LEU A 144 -36.71 1.20 4.35
C LEU A 144 -36.02 2.11 3.32
N LYS A 145 -35.64 3.33 3.71
CA LYS A 145 -35.01 4.32 2.82
C LYS A 145 -33.60 3.89 2.43
N GLY A 146 -32.84 3.31 3.35
CA GLY A 146 -31.54 2.71 3.08
C GLY A 146 -31.64 1.55 2.08
N LEU A 147 -32.62 0.66 2.27
CA LEU A 147 -32.88 -0.46 1.35
C LEU A 147 -33.29 0.02 -0.05
N GLU A 148 -34.05 1.09 -0.15
CA GLU A 148 -34.40 1.73 -1.42
C GLU A 148 -33.17 2.32 -2.14
N GLY A 149 -32.23 2.90 -1.39
CA GLY A 149 -30.96 3.39 -1.91
C GLY A 149 -30.11 2.27 -2.56
N LEU A 150 -30.17 1.05 -2.01
CA LEU A 150 -29.48 -0.12 -2.57
C LEU A 150 -30.10 -0.58 -3.91
N ALA A 151 -31.42 -0.49 -4.05
CA ALA A 151 -32.12 -0.84 -5.30
C ALA A 151 -31.93 0.22 -6.40
N GLY A 152 -31.74 1.49 -6.03
CA GLY A 152 -31.58 2.62 -6.94
C GLY A 152 -30.14 2.98 -7.33
N ALA A 153 -29.14 2.39 -6.69
CA ALA A 153 -27.72 2.66 -6.95
C ALA A 153 -27.28 2.08 -8.31
N LYS A 154 -27.64 2.76 -9.41
CA LYS A 154 -26.95 2.61 -10.70
C LYS A 154 -25.46 2.83 -10.45
N ARG A 155 -24.69 1.74 -10.53
CA ARG A 155 -23.24 1.69 -10.33
C ARG A 155 -22.58 2.89 -11.03
N ARG A 156 -21.97 3.80 -10.26
CA ARG A 156 -20.84 4.58 -10.77
C ARG A 156 -19.76 3.55 -11.12
N ARG A 157 -19.62 3.27 -12.41
CA ARG A 157 -18.53 2.43 -12.92
C ARG A 157 -17.24 3.18 -12.60
N PHE A 158 -16.35 2.52 -11.86
CA PHE A 158 -14.94 2.89 -11.82
C PHE A 158 -14.29 2.52 -13.16
#